data_AF-T1CDN8-F1
#
_entry.id   AF-T1CDN8-F1
#
_cell.length_a   1.000
_cell.length_b   1.000
_cell.length_c   1.000
_cell.angle_alpha   90.00
_cell.angle_beta   90.00
_cell.angle_gamma   90.00
#
_symmetry.space_group_name_H-M   'P 1'
#
loop_
_entity.id
_entity.type
_entity.pdbx_description
1 polymer ?
#
loop_
_entity_poly.entity_id
_entity_poly.type
_entity_poly.pdbx_seq_one_letter_code
_entity_poly.pdbx_strand_id
1 'polypeptide(L)'
;MLQNLGPLAQHVRVLFVSVDPKRDTPALLHAYTSAFGPHIIGLTGTPDAIARVAKRYRVAYSYGKPDASGNYVVNHSAAIFIFDARGRARLLATESNSVAQLTHDLHLLLTEPKA
;
A
#
# COMPACT_ATOMS: atom_id res chain seq x y z
N MET A 1 -2.13 -6.96 -12.12
CA MET A 1 -3.42 -6.93 -11.38
C MET A 1 -4.33 -5.84 -11.91
N LEU A 2 -4.06 -4.54 -11.69
CA LEU A 2 -4.98 -3.47 -12.13
C LEU A 2 -5.24 -3.47 -13.65
N GLN A 3 -4.21 -3.72 -14.47
CA GLN A 3 -4.37 -3.84 -15.93
C GLN A 3 -5.35 -4.96 -16.31
N ASN A 4 -5.41 -6.05 -15.53
CA ASN A 4 -6.27 -7.20 -15.79
C ASN A 4 -7.73 -6.98 -15.36
N LEU A 5 -8.02 -5.91 -14.61
CA LEU A 5 -9.40 -5.52 -14.23
C LEU A 5 -10.12 -4.75 -15.35
N GLY A 6 -9.41 -4.34 -16.40
CA GLY A 6 -9.97 -3.52 -17.47
C GLY A 6 -10.64 -2.23 -16.93
N PRO A 7 -11.86 -1.88 -17.38
CA PRO A 7 -12.56 -0.68 -16.93
C PRO A 7 -12.78 -0.61 -15.41
N LEU A 8 -12.88 -1.74 -14.71
CA LEU A 8 -13.12 -1.74 -13.26
C LEU A 8 -11.94 -1.17 -12.45
N ALA A 9 -10.73 -1.12 -13.03
CA ALA A 9 -9.56 -0.54 -12.39
C ALA A 9 -9.78 0.93 -11.95
N GLN A 10 -10.66 1.67 -12.62
CA GLN A 10 -10.99 3.06 -12.28
C GLN A 10 -11.60 3.21 -10.88
N HIS A 11 -12.20 2.14 -10.35
CA HIS A 11 -12.83 2.09 -9.02
C HIS A 11 -11.85 1.64 -7.93
N VAL A 12 -10.62 1.31 -8.28
CA VAL A 12 -9.57 0.93 -7.32
C VAL A 12 -8.63 2.11 -7.09
N ARG A 13 -8.18 2.25 -5.85
CA ARG A 13 -7.09 3.16 -5.45
C ARG A 13 -6.07 2.35 -4.67
N VAL A 14 -4.79 2.57 -4.97
CA VAL A 14 -3.68 1.97 -4.23
C VAL A 14 -3.08 3.06 -3.36
N LEU A 15 -3.08 2.85 -2.04
CA LEU A 15 -2.43 3.74 -1.10
C LEU A 15 -1.05 3.18 -0.78
N PHE A 16 0.00 3.85 -1.25
CA PHE A 16 1.39 3.51 -0.96
C PHE A 16 1.85 4.31 0.26
N VAL A 17 1.83 3.70 1.44
CA VAL A 17 2.14 4.38 2.71
C VAL A 17 3.61 4.15 3.06
N SER A 18 4.41 5.20 3.02
CA SER A 18 5.79 5.15 3.52
C SER A 18 5.81 5.04 5.04
N VAL A 19 6.78 4.26 5.53
CA VAL A 19 7.12 4.17 6.95
C VAL A 19 8.33 5.02 7.34
N ASP A 20 8.99 5.70 6.39
CA ASP A 20 10.23 6.47 6.59
C ASP A 20 10.08 7.96 6.23
N PRO A 21 9.40 8.74 7.09
CA PRO A 21 9.08 10.14 6.81
C PRO A 21 10.31 11.06 6.80
N LYS A 22 11.49 10.57 7.22
CA LYS A 22 12.74 11.34 7.20
C LYS A 22 13.28 11.48 5.77
N ARG A 23 13.10 10.45 4.93
CA ARG A 23 13.56 10.44 3.53
C ARG A 23 12.41 10.66 2.55
N ASP A 24 11.23 10.13 2.87
CA ASP A 24 10.11 10.06 1.94
C ASP A 24 9.18 11.27 2.10
N THR A 25 9.54 12.34 1.39
CA THR A 25 8.71 13.55 1.29
C THR A 25 7.50 13.32 0.38
N PRO A 26 6.41 14.10 0.53
CA PRO A 26 5.25 14.01 -0.36
C PRO A 26 5.61 14.17 -1.85
N ALA A 27 6.53 15.09 -2.18
CA ALA A 27 6.98 15.32 -3.55
C ALA A 27 7.73 14.11 -4.12
N LEU A 28 8.63 13.50 -3.33
CA LEU A 28 9.37 12.31 -3.74
C LEU A 28 8.44 11.12 -3.92
N LEU A 29 7.50 10.91 -2.99
CA LEU A 29 6.50 9.85 -3.09
C LEU A 29 5.58 10.04 -4.28
N HIS A 30 5.16 11.26 -4.60
CA HIS A 30 4.39 11.54 -5.80
C HIS A 30 5.18 11.16 -7.06
N ALA A 31 6.44 11.61 -7.18
CA ALA A 31 7.29 11.28 -8.32
C ALA A 31 7.48 9.77 -8.47
N TYR A 32 7.75 9.08 -7.36
CA TYR A 32 7.91 7.63 -7.33
C TYR A 32 6.62 6.91 -7.75
N THR A 33 5.49 7.20 -7.12
CA THR A 33 4.21 6.50 -7.38
C THR A 33 3.64 6.78 -8.77
N SER A 34 3.89 7.96 -9.33
CA SER A 34 3.44 8.32 -10.69
C SER A 34 4.05 7.42 -11.76
N ALA A 35 5.25 6.87 -11.54
CA ALA A 35 5.89 5.94 -12.47
C ALA A 35 5.17 4.59 -12.60
N PHE A 36 4.35 4.21 -11.60
CA PHE A 36 3.63 2.93 -11.56
C PHE A 36 2.18 3.05 -12.01
N GLY A 37 1.63 4.26 -12.05
CA GLY A 37 0.34 4.56 -12.67
C GLY A 37 -0.54 5.53 -11.87
N PRO A 38 -1.59 6.05 -12.52
CA PRO A 38 -2.41 7.14 -11.97
C PRO A 38 -3.32 6.72 -10.80
N HIS A 39 -3.43 5.42 -10.52
CA HIS A 39 -4.28 4.89 -9.45
C HIS A 39 -3.54 4.80 -8.10
N ILE A 40 -2.24 5.11 -8.06
CA ILE A 40 -1.40 4.98 -6.87
C ILE A 40 -1.19 6.36 -6.23
N ILE A 41 -1.47 6.44 -4.94
CA ILE A 41 -1.33 7.64 -4.14
C ILE A 41 -0.26 7.37 -3.08
N GLY A 42 0.84 8.11 -3.14
CA GLY A 42 1.88 8.10 -2.12
C GLY A 42 1.44 8.85 -0.87
N LEU A 43 1.58 8.21 0.29
CA LEU A 43 1.25 8.78 1.60
C LEU A 43 2.47 8.71 2.53
N THR A 44 2.67 9.77 3.29
CA THR A 44 3.63 9.86 4.40
C THR A 44 2.99 10.71 5.50
N GLY A 45 3.68 10.92 6.63
CA GLY A 45 3.14 11.73 7.71
C GLY A 45 4.13 11.93 8.84
N THR A 46 3.62 12.36 9.99
CA THR A 46 4.44 12.42 11.21
C THR A 46 4.77 11.01 11.69
N PRO A 47 5.89 10.82 12.42
CA PRO A 47 6.23 9.54 13.02
C PRO A 47 5.08 8.93 13.85
N ASP A 48 4.36 9.76 14.60
CA ASP A 48 3.20 9.32 15.39
C ASP A 48 2.02 8.87 14.51
N ALA A 49 1.75 9.56 13.39
CA ALA A 49 0.68 9.17 12.48
C ALA A 49 0.98 7.81 11.84
N ILE A 50 2.22 7.61 11.40
CA ILE A 50 2.69 6.35 10.83
C ILE A 50 2.62 5.23 11.87
N ALA A 51 3.11 5.47 13.09
CA ALA A 51 3.06 4.50 14.18
C ALA A 51 1.62 4.09 14.53
N ARG A 52 0.66 5.03 14.53
CA ARG A 52 -0.76 4.72 14.75
C ARG A 52 -1.34 3.82 13.65
N VAL A 53 -1.06 4.11 12.38
CA VAL A 53 -1.55 3.30 11.25
C VAL A 53 -0.90 1.92 11.27
N ALA A 54 0.42 1.84 11.44
CA ALA A 54 1.16 0.59 11.54
C ALA A 54 0.62 -0.28 12.68
N LYS A 55 0.41 0.30 13.86
CA LYS A 55 -0.21 -0.41 15.01
C LYS A 55 -1.62 -0.90 14.70
N ARG A 56 -2.47 -0.06 14.10
CA ARG A 56 -3.86 -0.40 13.75
C ARG A 56 -3.94 -1.62 12.84
N TYR A 57 -3.02 -1.73 11.88
CA TYR A 57 -2.97 -2.82 10.92
C TYR A 57 -1.92 -3.90 11.26
N ARG A 58 -1.29 -3.83 12.44
CA ARG A 58 -0.25 -4.77 12.88
C ARG A 58 0.91 -4.91 11.88
N VAL A 59 1.25 -3.83 11.19
CA VAL A 59 2.41 -3.73 10.31
C VAL A 59 3.65 -3.50 11.16
N ALA A 60 4.65 -4.36 11.00
CA ALA A 60 5.95 -4.19 11.63
C ALA A 60 6.90 -3.48 10.65
N TYR A 61 7.65 -2.51 11.16
CA TYR A 61 8.76 -1.89 10.45
C TYR A 61 9.89 -1.54 11.42
N SER A 62 11.13 -1.49 10.91
CA SER A 62 12.30 -1.14 11.69
C SER A 62 13.36 -0.46 10.84
N TYR A 63 14.24 0.28 11.50
CA TYR A 63 15.37 0.96 10.88
C TYR A 63 16.66 0.21 11.23
N GLY A 64 17.44 -0.12 10.22
CA GLY A 64 18.79 -0.64 10.38
C GLY A 64 19.75 0.43 10.93
N LYS A 65 20.94 -0.02 11.34
CA LYS A 65 22.02 0.91 11.72
C LYS A 65 22.48 1.71 10.49
N PRO A 66 22.66 3.04 10.60
CA PRO A 66 23.25 3.82 9.52
C PRO A 66 24.69 3.39 9.20
N ASP A 67 25.06 3.42 7.92
CA ASP A 67 26.43 3.26 7.45
C ASP A 67 27.26 4.56 7.66
N ALA A 68 28.52 4.56 7.22
CA ALA A 68 29.42 5.71 7.35
C ALA A 68 28.92 6.97 6.61
N SER A 69 28.06 6.80 5.61
CA SER A 69 27.43 7.87 4.84
C SER A 69 26.05 8.26 5.40
N GLY A 70 25.61 7.63 6.49
CA GLY A 70 24.32 7.87 7.12
C GLY A 70 23.14 7.13 6.46
N ASN A 71 23.38 6.24 5.49
CA ASN A 71 22.32 5.45 4.86
C ASN A 71 21.92 4.29 5.76
N TYR A 72 20.63 3.98 5.79
CA TYR A 72 20.10 2.84 6.54
C TYR A 72 19.07 2.08 5.73
N VAL A 73 18.96 0.79 6.03
CA VAL A 73 17.89 -0.08 5.52
C VAL A 73 16.64 0.15 6.36
N VAL A 74 15.48 0.15 5.69
CA VAL A 74 14.18 0.10 6.35
C VAL A 74 13.60 -1.27 6.08
N ASN A 75 13.39 -2.05 7.13
CA ASN A 75 12.70 -3.32 7.04
C ASN A 75 11.21 -3.08 7.28
N HIS A 76 10.34 -3.76 6.54
CA HIS A 76 8.90 -3.76 6.78
C HIS A 76 8.27 -5.07 6.31
N SER A 77 7.09 -5.40 6.83
CA SER A 77 6.30 -6.50 6.28
C SER A 77 5.84 -6.20 4.85
N ALA A 78 5.70 -7.23 4.01
CA ALA A 78 5.26 -7.11 2.61
C ALA A 78 3.75 -7.29 2.40
N ALA A 79 2.95 -7.28 3.48
CA ALA A 79 1.53 -7.54 3.38
C ALA A 79 0.74 -6.34 2.84
N ILE A 80 -0.22 -6.60 1.96
CA ILE A 80 -1.11 -5.60 1.35
C ILE A 80 -2.52 -5.81 1.89
N PHE A 81 -3.10 -4.78 2.49
CA PHE A 81 -4.49 -4.79 2.97
C PHE A 81 -5.42 -4.35 1.84
N ILE A 82 -6.45 -5.14 1.56
CA ILE A 82 -7.47 -4.82 0.56
C ILE A 82 -8.78 -4.53 1.28
N PHE A 83 -9.36 -3.37 0.96
CA PHE A 83 -10.60 -2.88 1.55
C PHE A 83 -11.71 -2.87 0.49
N ASP A 84 -12.94 -3.10 0.92
CA ASP A 84 -14.11 -2.84 0.07
C ASP A 84 -14.44 -1.34 -0.01
N ALA A 85 -15.40 -0.98 -0.86
CA ALA A 85 -15.84 0.40 -1.05
C ALA A 85 -16.46 1.04 0.21
N ARG A 86 -16.71 0.27 1.27
CA ARG A 86 -17.19 0.74 2.58
C ARG A 86 -16.04 0.93 3.59
N GLY A 87 -14.80 0.70 3.17
CA GLY A 87 -13.62 0.82 4.02
C GLY A 87 -13.43 -0.37 4.97
N ARG A 88 -14.11 -1.49 4.76
CA ARG A 88 -13.91 -2.69 5.57
C ARG A 88 -12.74 -3.49 5.01
N ALA A 89 -11.82 -3.92 5.87
CA ALA A 89 -10.74 -4.82 5.47
C ALA A 89 -11.35 -6.19 5.09
N ARG A 90 -11.04 -6.68 3.88
CA ARG A 90 -11.58 -7.93 3.34
C ARG A 90 -10.51 -8.98 3.13
N LEU A 91 -9.32 -8.56 2.69
CA LEU A 91 -8.24 -9.48 2.35
C LEU A 91 -6.91 -8.94 2.88
N LEU A 92 -6.02 -9.87 3.20
CA LEU A 92 -4.60 -9.64 3.44
C LEU A 92 -3.83 -10.40 2.37
N ALA A 93 -3.29 -9.67 1.40
CA ALA A 93 -2.47 -10.25 0.34
C ALA A 93 -1.01 -10.29 0.78
N THR A 94 -0.33 -11.37 0.45
CA THR A 94 1.11 -11.59 0.68
C THR A 94 1.76 -12.06 -0.61
N GLU A 95 3.07 -12.28 -0.59
CA GLU A 95 3.81 -12.76 -1.77
C GLU A 95 3.39 -14.15 -2.24
N SER A 96 2.69 -14.94 -1.41
CA SER A 96 2.14 -16.24 -1.83
C SER A 96 0.89 -16.11 -2.71
N ASN A 97 0.24 -14.95 -2.75
CA ASN A 97 -0.93 -14.76 -3.60
C ASN A 97 -0.53 -14.45 -5.04
N SER A 98 -1.03 -15.24 -5.99
CA SER A 98 -0.80 -14.98 -7.42
C SER A 98 -1.56 -13.74 -7.89
N VAL A 99 -1.04 -13.10 -8.95
CA VAL A 99 -1.73 -11.99 -9.62
C VAL A 99 -3.14 -12.37 -10.09
N ALA A 100 -3.34 -13.62 -10.53
CA ALA A 100 -4.64 -14.11 -10.97
C ALA A 100 -5.65 -14.18 -9.80
N GLN A 101 -5.24 -14.74 -8.66
CA GLN A 101 -6.08 -14.79 -7.46
C GLN A 101 -6.48 -13.38 -6.99
N LEU A 102 -5.52 -12.46 -6.88
CA LEU A 102 -5.81 -11.10 -6.45
C LEU A 102 -6.72 -10.34 -7.44
N THR A 103 -6.55 -10.58 -8.74
CA THR A 103 -7.44 -10.00 -9.77
C THR A 103 -8.86 -10.55 -9.64
N HIS A 104 -9.01 -11.86 -9.42
CA HIS A 104 -10.29 -12.49 -9.19
C HIS A 104 -11.00 -11.95 -7.94
N ASP A 105 -10.30 -11.87 -6.81
CA ASP A 105 -10.87 -11.39 -5.56
C ASP A 105 -11.28 -9.90 -5.64
N LEU A 106 -10.47 -9.08 -6.32
CA LEU A 106 -10.85 -7.68 -6.59
C LEU A 106 -12.09 -7.59 -7.48
N HIS A 107 -12.23 -8.46 -8.48
CA HIS A 107 -13.45 -8.52 -9.28
C HIS A 107 -14.68 -8.78 -8.40
N LEU A 108 -14.61 -9.75 -7.49
CA LEU A 108 -15.71 -10.06 -6.57
C LEU A 108 -16.04 -8.89 -5.64
N LEU A 109 -15.02 -8.21 -5.10
CA LEU A 109 -15.24 -7.04 -4.24
C LEU A 109 -15.84 -5.84 -4.99
N LEU A 110 -15.52 -5.68 -6.27
CA LEU A 110 -16.03 -4.60 -7.09
C LEU A 110 -17.47 -4.84 -7.59
N THR A 111 -17.90 -6.10 -7.69
CA THR A 111 -19.25 -6.48 -8.14
C THR A 111 -20.17 -6.91 -7.00
N GLU A 112 -19.69 -6.92 -5.76
CA GLU A 112 -20.50 -7.25 -4.57
C GLU A 112 -21.72 -6.31 -4.49
N PRO A 113 -22.95 -6.85 -4.34
CA PRO A 113 -24.14 -6.03 -4.20
C PRO A 113 -24.00 -5.05 -3.04
N LYS A 114 -24.29 -3.78 -3.31
CA LYS A 114 -24.39 -2.77 -2.25
C LYS A 114 -25.70 -3.04 -1.48
N ALA A 115 -25.62 -3.84 -0.41
CA ALA A 115 -26.71 -4.02 0.56
C ALA A 115 -27.16 -2.70 1.18
#